data_AF-X8DSG8-F1
#
_entry.id   AF-X8DSG8-F1
#
_cell.length_a   1.000
_cell.length_b   1.000
_cell.length_c   1.000
_cell.angle_alpha   90.00
_cell.angle_beta   90.00
_cell.angle_gamma   90.00
#
_symmetry.space_group_name_H-M   'P 1'
#
loop_
_entity.id
_entity.type
_entity.pdbx_description
1 polymer ?
#
loop_
_entity_poly.entity_id
_entity_poly.type
_entity_poly.pdbx_seq_one_letter_code
_entity_poly.pdbx_strand_id
1 'polypeptide(L)'
;MVSVDALVTGFKNSLAPKTAPPSVATILRSVLWPVAIMAVIHRSYVLGTNGYITDDFGPVYRAVIAFKLHQPVYGENFNYVDPHYIYPPGGTLLLAPFGYLPVDASRYWFITINTIAIVIAAYFLLRLFNFTLASVAAPALLLAMFCTESVTNTLVFTNINGVVLLLEVLFFRWLLDGTKKSEWLAGVAIGLTLVIKPLLAPLLLLPLLNRQWRVFAAAFGIPAFFNLVALYGPARSGSSTAGTICAAP
;
A
#
# COMPACT_ATOMS: atom_id res chain seq x y z
N MET A 1 6.84 28.20 21.12
CA MET A 1 8.17 27.78 21.61
C MET A 1 7.96 27.25 23.02
N VAL A 2 8.12 25.95 23.28
CA VAL A 2 7.92 25.37 24.62
C VAL A 2 9.17 25.68 25.45
N SER A 3 9.01 26.27 26.63
CA SER A 3 10.15 26.59 27.51
C SER A 3 10.86 25.31 27.98
N VAL A 4 12.18 25.36 28.08
CA VAL A 4 13.02 24.27 28.60
C VAL A 4 12.52 23.82 29.98
N ASP A 5 12.07 24.76 30.82
CA ASP A 5 11.53 24.46 32.15
C ASP A 5 10.22 23.67 32.10
N ALA A 6 9.36 23.92 31.10
CA ALA A 6 8.14 23.15 30.90
C ALA A 6 8.47 21.71 30.44
N LEU A 7 9.54 21.55 29.68
CA LEU A 7 10.03 20.25 29.20
C LEU A 7 10.65 19.43 30.34
N VAL A 8 11.48 20.07 31.17
CA VAL A 8 12.08 19.46 32.37
C VAL A 8 11.02 19.11 33.40
N THR A 9 10.03 19.98 33.61
CA THR A 9 8.93 19.73 34.55
C THR A 9 8.02 18.60 34.04
N GLY A 10 7.69 18.59 32.75
CA GLY A 10 6.94 17.50 32.13
C GLY A 10 7.65 16.15 32.24
N PHE A 11 8.97 16.12 32.06
CA PHE A 11 9.80 14.93 32.19
C PHE A 11 9.88 14.43 33.65
N LYS A 12 10.11 15.33 34.62
CA LYS A 12 10.06 14.98 36.06
C LYS A 12 8.71 14.41 36.46
N ASN A 13 7.61 15.01 35.97
CA ASN A 13 6.27 14.54 36.25
C ASN A 13 5.95 13.18 35.60
N SER A 14 6.59 12.81 34.48
CA SER A 14 6.41 11.48 33.89
C SER A 14 7.13 10.38 34.67
N LEU A 15 8.16 10.73 35.43
CA LEU A 15 8.96 9.83 36.27
C LEU A 15 8.45 9.73 37.72
N ALA A 16 7.55 10.62 38.15
CA ALA A 16 6.99 10.59 39.49
C ALA A 16 6.17 9.30 39.74
N PRO A 17 6.27 8.69 40.94
CA PRO A 17 5.48 7.52 41.28
C PRO A 17 3.98 7.86 41.22
N LYS A 18 3.21 7.07 40.47
CA LYS A 18 1.77 7.29 40.34
C LYS A 18 1.08 6.98 41.67
N THR A 19 0.36 7.95 42.21
CA THR A 19 -0.32 7.87 43.51
C THR A 19 -1.70 7.21 43.46
N ALA A 20 -2.22 6.90 42.27
CA ALA A 20 -3.53 6.26 42.07
C ALA A 20 -3.39 4.92 41.33
N PRO A 21 -4.28 3.94 41.62
CA PRO A 21 -4.29 2.67 40.91
C PRO A 21 -4.49 2.89 39.39
N PRO A 22 -3.80 2.12 38.54
CA PRO A 22 -3.90 2.27 37.10
C PRO A 22 -5.32 1.93 36.63
N SER A 23 -5.89 2.77 35.78
CA SER A 23 -7.18 2.49 35.14
C SER A 23 -7.09 1.24 34.27
N VAL A 24 -8.22 0.54 34.07
CA VAL A 24 -8.32 -0.63 33.18
C VAL A 24 -7.76 -0.33 31.78
N ALA A 25 -8.06 0.85 31.24
CA ALA A 25 -7.54 1.31 29.95
C ALA A 25 -6.01 1.44 29.95
N THR A 26 -5.39 1.81 31.07
CA THR A 26 -3.93 1.86 31.20
C THR A 26 -3.33 0.45 31.22
N ILE A 27 -3.93 -0.46 31.98
CA ILE A 27 -3.50 -1.86 32.04
C ILE A 27 -3.58 -2.51 30.66
N LEU A 28 -4.73 -2.38 29.98
CA LEU A 28 -4.94 -2.92 28.63
C LEU A 28 -3.92 -2.37 27.63
N ARG A 29 -3.64 -1.07 27.65
CA ARG A 29 -2.61 -0.49 26.77
C ARG A 29 -1.22 -1.04 27.05
N SER A 30 -0.84 -1.16 28.31
CA SER A 30 0.46 -1.69 28.72
C SER A 30 0.67 -3.13 28.27
N VAL A 31 -0.40 -3.94 28.20
CA VAL A 31 -0.36 -5.32 27.70
C VAL A 31 -0.42 -5.37 26.17
N LEU A 32 -1.33 -4.62 25.55
CA LEU A 32 -1.58 -4.72 24.11
C LEU A 32 -0.46 -4.13 23.25
N TRP A 33 0.22 -3.07 23.69
CA TRP A 33 1.30 -2.46 22.90
C TRP A 33 2.46 -3.43 22.63
N PRO A 34 3.05 -4.10 23.64
CA PRO A 34 4.09 -5.11 23.39
C PRO A 34 3.62 -6.22 22.47
N VAL A 35 2.39 -6.73 22.66
CA VAL A 35 1.84 -7.81 21.83
C VAL A 35 1.62 -7.34 20.38
N ALA A 36 1.10 -6.13 20.18
CA ALA A 36 0.92 -5.53 18.86
C ALA A 36 2.26 -5.34 18.15
N ILE A 37 3.27 -4.80 18.84
CA ILE A 37 4.62 -4.59 18.28
C ILE A 37 5.25 -5.93 17.91
N MET A 38 5.15 -6.93 18.78
CA MET A 38 5.63 -8.28 18.49
C MET A 38 4.90 -8.90 17.30
N ALA A 39 3.58 -8.71 17.16
CA ALA A 39 2.83 -9.17 16.01
C ALA A 39 3.29 -8.49 14.72
N VAL A 40 3.53 -7.17 14.74
CA VAL A 40 4.10 -6.45 13.58
C VAL A 40 5.43 -7.07 13.18
N ILE A 41 6.38 -7.15 14.12
CA ILE A 41 7.74 -7.66 13.85
C ILE A 41 7.69 -9.11 13.35
N HIS A 42 6.93 -9.97 14.03
CA HIS A 42 6.85 -11.39 13.66
C HIS A 42 6.26 -11.58 12.26
N ARG A 43 5.22 -10.82 11.89
CA ARG A 43 4.57 -10.98 10.57
C ARG A 43 5.35 -10.30 9.45
N SER A 44 5.88 -9.10 9.69
CA SER A 44 6.59 -8.34 8.66
C SER A 44 8.03 -8.79 8.44
N TYR A 45 8.72 -9.17 9.51
CA TYR A 45 10.11 -9.58 9.45
C TYR A 45 10.19 -11.11 9.43
N VAL A 46 9.85 -11.81 10.52
CA VAL A 46 10.09 -13.26 10.62
C VAL A 46 9.38 -14.05 9.53
N LEU A 47 8.06 -13.91 9.40
CA LEU A 47 7.32 -14.64 8.36
C LEU A 47 7.55 -14.07 6.96
N GLY A 48 7.68 -12.74 6.83
CA GLY A 48 7.93 -12.08 5.55
C GLY A 48 9.26 -12.49 4.90
N THR A 49 10.32 -12.68 5.71
CA THR A 49 11.65 -13.08 5.21
C THR A 49 11.81 -14.59 5.04
N ASN A 50 11.05 -15.40 5.79
CA ASN A 50 11.14 -16.87 5.68
C ASN A 50 10.63 -17.42 4.34
N GLY A 51 9.89 -16.61 3.59
CA GLY A 51 9.33 -17.00 2.30
C GLY A 51 8.17 -18.00 2.41
N TYR A 52 7.46 -18.19 1.31
CA TYR A 52 6.35 -19.12 1.21
C TYR A 52 6.32 -19.71 -0.20
N ILE A 53 5.59 -20.81 -0.37
CA ILE A 53 5.45 -21.48 -1.68
C ILE A 53 4.78 -20.53 -2.69
N THR A 54 3.79 -19.75 -2.23
CA THR A 54 3.14 -18.69 -2.99
C THR A 54 4.00 -17.43 -3.01
N ASP A 55 4.31 -16.94 -4.21
CA ASP A 55 5.12 -15.74 -4.43
C ASP A 55 4.47 -14.78 -5.44
N ASP A 56 3.80 -13.73 -4.94
CA ASP A 56 3.18 -12.71 -5.79
C ASP A 56 4.22 -11.70 -6.32
N PHE A 57 5.41 -11.64 -5.72
CA PHE A 57 6.44 -10.68 -6.09
C PHE A 57 7.28 -11.13 -7.28
N GLY A 58 7.52 -12.43 -7.45
CA GLY A 58 8.27 -12.97 -8.58
C GLY A 58 7.77 -12.48 -9.94
N PRO A 59 6.47 -12.63 -10.29
CA PRO A 59 5.91 -12.12 -11.54
C PRO A 59 6.04 -10.60 -11.68
N VAL A 60 5.85 -9.86 -10.58
CA VAL A 60 6.03 -8.39 -10.56
C VAL A 60 7.47 -8.01 -10.86
N TYR A 61 8.45 -8.67 -10.24
CA TYR A 61 9.86 -8.40 -10.43
C TYR A 61 10.29 -8.71 -11.87
N ARG A 62 9.85 -9.84 -12.44
CA ARG A 62 10.08 -10.17 -13.86
C ARG A 62 9.50 -9.09 -14.78
N ALA A 63 8.29 -8.64 -14.53
CA ALA A 63 7.63 -7.61 -15.33
C ALA A 63 8.38 -6.27 -15.31
N VAL A 64 8.84 -5.80 -14.14
CA VAL A 64 9.59 -4.53 -14.04
C VAL A 64 11.00 -4.62 -14.64
N ILE A 65 11.62 -5.81 -14.60
CA ILE A 65 12.89 -6.07 -15.30
C ILE A 65 12.68 -6.08 -16.82
N ALA A 66 11.65 -6.78 -17.32
CA ALA A 66 11.30 -6.77 -18.74
C ALA A 66 11.00 -5.34 -19.22
N PHE A 67 10.24 -4.57 -18.42
CA PHE A 67 9.95 -3.17 -18.68
C PHE A 67 11.23 -2.32 -18.78
N LYS A 68 12.16 -2.48 -17.83
CA LYS A 68 13.48 -1.81 -17.84
C LYS A 68 14.32 -2.19 -19.05
N LEU A 69 14.28 -3.45 -19.48
CA LEU A 69 15.02 -3.98 -20.63
C LEU A 69 14.31 -3.73 -21.96
N HIS A 70 13.17 -3.03 -21.98
CA HIS A 70 12.32 -2.81 -23.16
C HIS A 70 11.89 -4.11 -23.85
N GLN A 71 11.72 -5.17 -23.06
CA GLN A 71 11.21 -6.45 -23.50
C GLN A 71 9.68 -6.52 -23.31
N PRO A 72 8.99 -7.43 -24.02
CA PRO A 72 7.56 -7.65 -23.80
C PRO A 72 7.27 -8.02 -22.35
N VAL A 73 6.49 -7.19 -21.65
CA VAL A 73 6.03 -7.44 -20.27
C VAL A 73 4.95 -8.53 -20.25
N TYR A 74 4.10 -8.56 -21.26
CA TYR A 74 3.00 -9.52 -21.41
C TYR A 74 3.36 -10.54 -22.49
N GLY A 75 4.13 -11.56 -22.10
CA GLY A 75 4.57 -12.63 -23.01
C GLY A 75 4.39 -14.04 -22.45
N GLU A 76 3.68 -14.18 -21.32
CA GLU A 76 3.53 -15.47 -20.65
C GLU A 76 2.51 -16.37 -21.36
N ASN A 77 2.73 -17.68 -21.29
CA ASN A 77 1.93 -18.67 -22.00
C ASN A 77 0.79 -19.19 -21.10
N PHE A 78 -0.45 -18.96 -21.54
CA PHE A 78 -1.68 -19.32 -20.79
C PHE A 78 -2.00 -20.83 -20.79
N ASN A 79 -1.21 -21.65 -21.50
CA ASN A 79 -1.38 -23.11 -21.50
C ASN A 79 -0.68 -23.80 -20.31
N TYR A 80 0.10 -23.06 -19.51
CA TYR A 80 0.76 -23.54 -18.31
C TYR A 80 0.20 -22.84 -17.07
N VAL A 81 0.36 -23.50 -15.92
CA VAL A 81 -0.16 -23.02 -14.61
C VAL A 81 0.91 -22.21 -13.86
N ASP A 82 1.66 -21.38 -14.57
CA ASP A 82 2.69 -20.52 -13.99
C ASP A 82 2.07 -19.23 -13.43
N PRO A 83 2.60 -18.62 -12.35
CA PRO A 83 2.06 -17.38 -11.82
C PRO A 83 2.21 -16.20 -12.81
N HIS A 84 1.09 -15.71 -13.33
CA HIS A 84 1.04 -14.67 -14.36
C HIS A 84 1.03 -13.24 -13.82
N TYR A 85 1.72 -12.34 -14.51
CA TYR A 85 1.64 -10.90 -14.24
C TYR A 85 0.33 -10.31 -14.80
N ILE A 86 -0.53 -9.80 -13.92
CA ILE A 86 -1.89 -9.34 -14.26
C ILE A 86 -2.11 -7.84 -14.07
N TYR A 87 -1.07 -7.05 -13.76
CA TYR A 87 -1.26 -5.62 -13.53
C TYR A 87 -1.32 -4.82 -14.85
N PRO A 88 -2.11 -3.73 -14.88
CA PRO A 88 -2.12 -2.82 -16.02
C PRO A 88 -0.74 -2.20 -16.30
N PRO A 89 -0.50 -1.68 -17.52
CA PRO A 89 0.81 -1.11 -17.88
C PRO A 89 1.24 0.05 -16.98
N GLY A 90 0.30 0.90 -16.56
CA GLY A 90 0.56 1.97 -15.59
C GLY A 90 1.01 1.44 -14.22
N GLY A 91 0.52 0.26 -13.82
CA GLY A 91 0.97 -0.44 -12.62
C GLY A 91 2.42 -0.89 -12.75
N THR A 92 2.83 -1.40 -13.92
CA THR A 92 4.24 -1.72 -14.21
C THR A 92 5.12 -0.49 -14.11
N LEU A 93 4.66 0.65 -14.65
CA LEU A 93 5.38 1.92 -14.57
C LEU A 93 5.55 2.40 -13.11
N LEU A 94 4.51 2.32 -12.28
CA LEU A 94 4.59 2.66 -10.85
C LEU A 94 5.58 1.77 -10.10
N LEU A 95 5.69 0.51 -10.51
CA LEU A 95 6.56 -0.48 -9.89
C LEU A 95 7.97 -0.52 -10.49
N ALA A 96 8.20 0.15 -11.61
CA ALA A 96 9.48 0.17 -12.32
C ALA A 96 10.71 0.49 -11.44
N PRO A 97 10.64 1.38 -10.41
CA PRO A 97 11.77 1.62 -9.52
C PRO A 97 12.33 0.34 -8.84
N PHE A 98 11.48 -0.65 -8.58
CA PHE A 98 11.90 -1.93 -7.98
C PHE A 98 12.79 -2.77 -8.91
N GLY A 99 12.76 -2.55 -10.22
CA GLY A 99 13.63 -3.23 -11.20
C GLY A 99 15.08 -2.70 -11.25
N TYR A 100 15.38 -1.63 -10.50
CA TYR A 100 16.74 -1.10 -10.36
C TYR A 100 17.48 -1.66 -9.14
N LEU A 101 16.78 -2.37 -8.26
CA LEU A 101 17.34 -3.02 -7.08
C LEU A 101 17.61 -4.51 -7.40
N PRO A 102 18.61 -5.15 -6.76
CA PRO A 102 18.74 -6.60 -6.74
C PRO A 102 17.47 -7.24 -6.19
N VAL A 103 17.14 -8.46 -6.63
CA VAL A 103 15.86 -9.13 -6.33
C VAL A 103 15.55 -9.19 -4.83
N ASP A 104 16.52 -9.55 -4.00
CA ASP A 104 16.34 -9.66 -2.55
C ASP A 104 16.09 -8.30 -1.89
N ALA A 105 16.91 -7.30 -2.25
CA ALA A 105 16.74 -5.94 -1.77
C ALA A 105 15.38 -5.37 -2.19
N SER A 106 14.99 -5.62 -3.44
CA SER A 106 13.70 -5.20 -4.00
C SER A 106 12.54 -5.82 -3.21
N ARG A 107 12.59 -7.13 -2.93
CA ARG A 107 11.60 -7.85 -2.13
C ARG A 107 11.49 -7.29 -0.71
N TYR A 108 12.61 -7.10 -0.01
CA TYR A 108 12.60 -6.59 1.37
C TYR A 108 12.09 -5.15 1.46
N TRP A 109 12.45 -4.30 0.50
CA TRP A 109 11.90 -2.94 0.43
C TRP A 109 10.40 -2.97 0.15
N PHE A 110 9.94 -3.88 -0.71
CA PHE A 110 8.51 -4.04 -1.00
C PHE A 110 7.70 -4.47 0.23
N ILE A 111 8.19 -5.45 1.01
CA ILE A 111 7.59 -5.87 2.28
C ILE A 111 7.58 -4.71 3.28
N THR A 112 8.70 -3.99 3.37
CA THR A 112 8.86 -2.85 4.29
C THR A 112 7.87 -1.74 3.99
N ILE A 113 7.75 -1.35 2.72
CA ILE A 113 6.81 -0.31 2.27
C ILE A 113 5.37 -0.72 2.56
N ASN A 114 5.00 -1.98 2.28
CA ASN A 114 3.66 -2.48 2.61
C ASN A 114 3.40 -2.48 4.13
N THR A 115 4.38 -2.90 4.92
CA THR A 115 4.27 -2.88 6.39
C THR A 115 4.05 -1.46 6.91
N ILE A 116 4.85 -0.50 6.45
CA ILE A 116 4.70 0.92 6.80
C ILE A 116 3.34 1.43 6.36
N ALA A 117 2.89 1.09 5.15
CA ALA A 117 1.60 1.50 4.64
C ALA A 117 0.44 0.98 5.51
N ILE A 118 0.48 -0.28 5.95
CA ILE A 118 -0.52 -0.87 6.85
C ILE A 118 -0.53 -0.16 8.21
N VAL A 119 0.63 0.16 8.78
CA VAL A 119 0.73 0.89 10.05
C VAL A 119 0.16 2.31 9.91
N ILE A 120 0.48 3.02 8.83
CA ILE A 120 -0.06 4.36 8.56
C ILE A 120 -1.58 4.29 8.29
N ALA A 121 -2.05 3.25 7.59
CA ALA A 121 -3.47 3.01 7.37
C ALA A 121 -4.21 2.81 8.69
N ALA A 122 -3.65 2.00 9.61
CA ALA A 122 -4.18 1.81 10.95
C ALA A 122 -4.31 3.13 11.72
N TYR A 123 -3.30 4.01 11.61
CA TYR A 123 -3.34 5.34 12.19
C TYR A 123 -4.48 6.19 11.61
N PHE A 124 -4.60 6.30 10.30
CA PHE A 124 -5.68 7.09 9.69
C PHE A 124 -7.06 6.51 9.96
N LEU A 125 -7.18 5.18 10.04
CA LEU A 125 -8.42 4.51 10.39
C LEU A 125 -8.84 4.84 11.84
N LEU A 126 -7.90 4.82 12.79
CA LEU A 126 -8.14 5.31 14.17
C LEU A 126 -8.67 6.75 14.18
N ARG A 127 -8.03 7.64 13.40
CA ARG A 127 -8.40 9.06 13.34
C ARG A 127 -9.75 9.26 12.68
N LEU A 128 -10.15 8.38 11.76
CA LEU A 128 -11.47 8.41 11.14
C LEU A 128 -12.60 8.23 12.17
N PHE A 129 -12.36 7.40 13.20
CA PHE A 129 -13.28 7.19 14.32
C PHE A 129 -13.01 8.11 15.52
N ASN A 130 -12.25 9.20 15.35
CA ASN A 130 -11.90 10.17 16.39
C ASN A 130 -11.13 9.60 17.60
N PHE A 131 -10.48 8.44 17.44
CA PHE A 131 -9.60 7.91 18.46
C PHE A 131 -8.17 8.49 18.35
N THR A 132 -7.43 8.44 19.46
CA THR A 132 -6.03 8.87 19.53
C THR A 132 -5.12 7.67 19.81
N LEU A 133 -3.80 7.83 19.61
CA LEU A 133 -2.81 6.81 19.97
C LEU A 133 -2.77 6.51 21.48
N ALA A 134 -3.32 7.42 22.31
CA ALA A 134 -3.46 7.20 23.73
C ALA A 134 -4.65 6.28 24.07
N SER A 135 -5.52 5.94 23.12
CA SER A 135 -6.66 5.05 23.35
C SER A 135 -6.23 3.57 23.37
N VAL A 136 -7.03 2.73 24.02
CA VAL A 136 -6.87 1.26 23.97
C VAL A 136 -7.08 0.73 22.55
N ALA A 137 -7.92 1.42 21.76
CA ALA A 137 -8.20 1.07 20.38
C ALA A 137 -6.94 1.09 19.51
N ALA A 138 -5.93 1.89 19.84
CA ALA A 138 -4.72 2.00 19.02
C ALA A 138 -3.92 0.69 18.92
N PRO A 139 -3.42 0.12 20.04
CA PRO A 139 -2.74 -1.16 19.97
C PRO A 139 -3.69 -2.32 19.65
N ALA A 140 -4.97 -2.24 20.03
CA ALA A 140 -5.95 -3.28 19.71
C ALA A 140 -6.19 -3.40 18.19
N LEU A 141 -6.36 -2.27 17.49
CA LEU A 141 -6.53 -2.25 16.04
C LEU A 141 -5.28 -2.78 15.35
N LEU A 142 -4.10 -2.29 15.74
CA LEU A 142 -2.84 -2.71 15.13
C LEU A 142 -2.62 -4.22 15.30
N LEU A 143 -2.85 -4.74 16.50
CA LEU A 143 -2.78 -6.18 16.78
C LEU A 143 -3.79 -6.94 15.93
N ALA A 144 -5.05 -6.52 15.91
CA ALA A 144 -6.10 -7.17 15.15
C ALA A 144 -5.76 -7.27 13.66
N MET A 145 -5.30 -6.16 13.06
CA MET A 145 -4.87 -6.11 11.66
C MET A 145 -3.76 -7.12 11.38
N PHE A 146 -2.67 -7.10 12.15
CA PHE A 146 -1.53 -8.01 11.95
C PHE A 146 -1.80 -9.47 12.33
N CYS A 147 -2.86 -9.75 13.08
CA CYS A 147 -3.34 -11.11 13.32
C CYS A 147 -4.25 -11.65 12.23
N THR A 148 -4.75 -10.79 11.31
CA THR A 148 -5.59 -11.27 10.21
C THR A 148 -4.80 -12.06 9.18
N GLU A 149 -5.50 -12.99 8.54
CA GLU A 149 -4.97 -13.73 7.39
C GLU A 149 -4.64 -12.78 6.23
N SER A 150 -5.47 -11.74 6.02
CA SER A 150 -5.28 -10.76 4.94
C SER A 150 -3.93 -10.03 5.02
N VAL A 151 -3.57 -9.50 6.20
CA VAL A 151 -2.26 -8.85 6.40
C VAL A 151 -1.13 -9.86 6.36
N THR A 152 -1.30 -11.03 6.98
CA THR A 152 -0.28 -12.08 6.98
C THR A 152 0.05 -12.51 5.56
N ASN A 153 -0.95 -12.88 4.76
CA ASN A 153 -0.78 -13.32 3.38
C ASN A 153 -0.23 -12.19 2.50
N THR A 154 -0.64 -10.93 2.74
CA THR A 154 -0.07 -9.78 2.02
C THR A 154 1.44 -9.67 2.24
N LEU A 155 1.92 -9.83 3.46
CA LEU A 155 3.35 -9.71 3.77
C LEU A 155 4.14 -10.96 3.35
N VAL A 156 3.59 -12.14 3.60
CA VAL A 156 4.23 -13.43 3.31
C VAL A 156 4.32 -13.69 1.80
N PHE A 157 3.23 -13.45 1.06
CA PHE A 157 3.23 -13.58 -0.41
C PHE A 157 3.85 -12.37 -1.11
N THR A 158 4.20 -11.32 -0.34
CA THR A 158 4.79 -10.07 -0.85
C THR A 158 3.87 -9.36 -1.85
N ASN A 159 2.60 -9.20 -1.48
CA ASN A 159 1.55 -8.53 -2.25
C ASN A 159 1.50 -7.01 -1.94
N ILE A 160 1.01 -6.20 -2.88
CA ILE A 160 0.87 -4.74 -2.79
C ILE A 160 -0.33 -4.25 -1.96
N ASN A 161 -1.18 -5.17 -1.48
CA ASN A 161 -2.44 -4.83 -0.83
C ASN A 161 -2.26 -3.92 0.41
N GLY A 162 -1.08 -3.87 1.04
CA GLY A 162 -0.82 -2.96 2.15
C GLY A 162 -0.84 -1.49 1.72
N VAL A 163 -0.28 -1.18 0.55
CA VAL A 163 -0.36 0.16 -0.07
C VAL A 163 -1.79 0.46 -0.54
N VAL A 164 -2.48 -0.53 -1.11
CA VAL A 164 -3.89 -0.38 -1.54
C VAL A 164 -4.78 -0.04 -0.35
N LEU A 165 -4.60 -0.71 0.79
CA LEU A 165 -5.31 -0.43 2.04
C LEU A 165 -5.07 1.01 2.52
N LEU A 166 -3.82 1.50 2.46
CA LEU A 166 -3.54 2.89 2.81
C LEU A 166 -4.29 3.87 1.90
N LEU A 167 -4.26 3.64 0.59
CA LEU A 167 -4.97 4.48 -0.37
C LEU A 167 -6.49 4.43 -0.16
N GLU A 168 -7.05 3.28 0.21
CA GLU A 168 -8.46 3.13 0.57
C GLU A 168 -8.84 3.96 1.79
N VAL A 169 -8.07 3.89 2.88
CA VAL A 169 -8.33 4.66 4.10
C VAL A 169 -8.18 6.17 3.83
N LEU A 170 -7.20 6.57 3.02
CA LEU A 170 -7.04 7.97 2.60
C LEU A 170 -8.21 8.43 1.72
N PHE A 171 -8.67 7.57 0.81
CA PHE A 171 -9.88 7.83 0.01
C PHE A 171 -11.07 8.11 0.92
N PHE A 172 -11.37 7.24 1.89
CA PHE A 172 -12.46 7.50 2.84
C PHE A 172 -12.25 8.77 3.66
N ARG A 173 -11.03 9.02 4.15
CA ARG A 173 -10.72 10.20 4.95
C ARG A 173 -11.00 11.50 4.21
N TRP A 174 -10.67 11.56 2.91
CA TRP A 174 -10.89 12.75 2.09
C TRP A 174 -12.31 12.82 1.51
N LEU A 175 -12.91 11.69 1.16
CA LEU A 175 -14.29 11.61 0.70
C LEU A 175 -15.27 12.13 1.77
N LEU A 176 -15.03 11.76 3.03
CA LEU A 176 -15.86 12.15 4.18
C LEU A 176 -15.58 13.59 4.67
N ASP A 177 -14.46 14.19 4.26
CA ASP A 177 -14.11 15.58 4.59
C ASP A 177 -14.98 16.60 3.83
N GLY A 178 -15.45 16.23 2.63
CA GLY A 178 -16.42 17.00 1.84
C GLY A 178 -15.91 18.33 1.26
N THR A 179 -14.63 18.66 1.41
CA THR A 179 -14.06 19.88 0.80
C THR A 179 -13.67 19.67 -0.65
N LYS A 180 -13.74 20.74 -1.46
CA LYS A 180 -13.35 20.73 -2.88
C LYS A 180 -11.94 20.18 -3.12
N LYS A 181 -10.99 20.45 -2.21
CA LYS A 181 -9.61 19.95 -2.30
C LYS A 181 -9.55 18.47 -1.96
N SER A 182 -10.30 18.05 -0.94
CA SER A 182 -10.37 16.65 -0.51
C SER A 182 -11.03 15.76 -1.57
N GLU A 183 -12.01 16.22 -2.34
CA GLU A 183 -12.55 15.44 -3.47
C GLU A 183 -11.48 15.08 -4.52
N TRP A 184 -10.58 16.01 -4.85
CA TRP A 184 -9.46 15.74 -5.76
C TRP A 184 -8.49 14.72 -5.16
N LEU A 185 -8.15 14.87 -3.87
CA LEU A 185 -7.25 13.94 -3.19
C LEU A 185 -7.85 12.53 -3.06
N ALA A 186 -9.16 12.43 -2.78
CA ALA A 186 -9.89 11.18 -2.79
C ALA A 186 -9.82 10.53 -4.18
N GLY A 187 -10.07 11.30 -5.24
CA GLY A 187 -9.92 10.85 -6.63
C GLY A 187 -8.51 10.37 -6.96
N VAL A 188 -7.47 11.05 -6.48
CA VAL A 188 -6.07 10.62 -6.66
C VAL A 188 -5.79 9.32 -5.91
N ALA A 189 -6.25 9.18 -4.66
CA ALA A 189 -6.04 7.96 -3.88
C ALA A 189 -6.66 6.74 -4.55
N ILE A 190 -7.96 6.82 -4.89
CA ILE A 190 -8.65 5.72 -5.56
C ILE A 190 -8.07 5.50 -6.96
N GLY A 191 -7.74 6.56 -7.71
CA GLY A 191 -7.11 6.47 -9.02
C GLY A 191 -5.78 5.71 -9.01
N LEU A 192 -4.92 5.95 -8.01
CA LEU A 192 -3.67 5.19 -7.84
C LEU A 192 -3.92 3.70 -7.57
N THR A 193 -4.98 3.34 -6.85
CA THR A 193 -5.35 1.92 -6.70
C THR A 193 -5.77 1.32 -8.05
N LEU A 194 -6.57 2.04 -8.85
CA LEU A 194 -7.02 1.58 -10.16
C LEU A 194 -5.88 1.39 -11.17
N VAL A 195 -4.77 2.14 -11.03
CA VAL A 195 -3.56 1.94 -11.84
C VAL A 195 -2.93 0.56 -11.60
N ILE A 196 -2.94 0.09 -10.35
CA ILE A 196 -2.25 -1.12 -9.92
C ILE A 196 -3.19 -2.33 -9.95
N LYS A 197 -4.30 -2.23 -9.21
CA LYS A 197 -5.32 -3.26 -9.01
C LYS A 197 -6.69 -2.56 -8.95
N PRO A 198 -7.53 -2.68 -9.99
CA PRO A 198 -8.84 -2.03 -10.02
C PRO A 198 -9.89 -2.68 -9.11
N LEU A 199 -9.47 -3.23 -7.96
CA LEU A 199 -10.30 -3.90 -6.97
C LEU A 199 -11.28 -2.94 -6.30
N LEU A 200 -10.87 -1.68 -6.09
CA LEU A 200 -11.67 -0.69 -5.38
C LEU A 200 -12.60 0.13 -6.29
N ALA A 201 -12.68 -0.19 -7.59
CA ALA A 201 -13.60 0.47 -8.52
C ALA A 201 -15.06 0.52 -8.03
N PRO A 202 -15.61 -0.53 -7.37
CA PRO A 202 -16.98 -0.47 -6.82
C PRO A 202 -17.18 0.64 -5.77
N LEU A 203 -16.12 1.06 -5.05
CA LEU A 203 -16.22 2.14 -4.06
C LEU A 203 -16.50 3.51 -4.70
N LEU A 204 -16.29 3.67 -6.01
CA LEU A 204 -16.69 4.88 -6.76
C LEU A 204 -18.21 5.07 -6.81
N LEU A 205 -19.01 4.08 -6.43
CA LEU A 205 -20.46 4.28 -6.24
C LEU A 205 -20.75 5.29 -5.11
N LEU A 206 -19.88 5.40 -4.10
CA LEU A 206 -20.06 6.34 -3.00
C LEU A 206 -20.02 7.81 -3.45
N PRO A 207 -18.97 8.30 -4.14
CA PRO A 207 -18.97 9.65 -4.69
C PRO A 207 -20.04 9.84 -5.78
N LEU A 208 -20.46 8.78 -6.49
CA LEU A 208 -21.54 8.86 -7.48
C LEU A 208 -22.85 9.26 -6.81
N LEU A 209 -23.22 8.53 -5.75
CA LEU A 209 -24.44 8.77 -4.99
C LEU A 209 -24.41 10.13 -4.30
N ASN A 210 -23.24 10.56 -3.83
CA ASN A 210 -23.03 11.88 -3.23
C ASN A 210 -22.82 13.02 -4.24
N ARG A 211 -22.91 12.75 -5.56
CA ARG A 211 -22.72 13.72 -6.66
C ARG A 211 -21.37 14.45 -6.63
N GLN A 212 -20.32 13.80 -6.13
CA GLN A 212 -18.97 14.34 -6.03
C GLN A 212 -18.17 14.08 -7.31
N TRP A 213 -18.53 14.78 -8.39
CA TRP A 213 -18.00 14.54 -9.75
C TRP A 213 -16.47 14.72 -9.88
N ARG A 214 -15.85 15.53 -9.03
CA ARG A 214 -14.40 15.80 -9.09
C ARG A 214 -13.56 14.58 -8.73
N VAL A 215 -14.09 13.71 -7.88
CA VAL A 215 -13.47 12.44 -7.53
C VAL A 215 -13.25 11.61 -8.80
N PHE A 216 -14.24 11.55 -9.68
CA PHE A 216 -14.16 10.79 -10.94
C PHE A 216 -13.12 11.35 -11.91
N ALA A 217 -13.00 12.69 -11.99
CA ALA A 217 -12.02 13.32 -12.87
C ALA A 217 -10.58 12.86 -12.52
N ALA A 218 -10.21 12.85 -11.24
CA ALA A 218 -8.92 12.31 -10.82
C ALA A 218 -8.88 10.77 -10.84
N ALA A 219 -9.94 10.09 -10.43
CA ALA A 219 -10.00 8.63 -10.37
C ALA A 219 -9.76 7.97 -11.73
N PHE A 220 -10.23 8.59 -12.82
CA PHE A 220 -9.97 8.11 -14.19
C PHE A 220 -8.77 8.78 -14.83
N GLY A 221 -8.52 10.06 -14.54
CA GLY A 221 -7.39 10.82 -15.08
C GLY A 221 -6.04 10.23 -14.68
N ILE A 222 -5.89 9.76 -13.44
CA ILE A 222 -4.66 9.15 -12.95
C ILE A 222 -4.34 7.83 -13.68
N PRO A 223 -5.23 6.81 -13.72
CA PRO A 223 -5.03 5.62 -14.56
C PRO A 223 -4.77 5.92 -16.02
N ALA A 224 -5.53 6.84 -16.62
CA ALA A 224 -5.33 7.22 -18.02
C ALA A 224 -3.92 7.78 -18.24
N PHE A 225 -3.48 8.71 -17.39
CA PHE A 225 -2.14 9.27 -17.45
C PHE A 225 -1.04 8.20 -17.34
N PHE A 226 -1.08 7.36 -16.30
CA PHE A 226 -0.06 6.33 -16.10
C PHE A 226 -0.04 5.29 -17.22
N ASN A 227 -1.21 4.86 -17.71
CA ASN A 227 -1.28 3.92 -18.83
C ASN A 227 -0.78 4.55 -20.14
N LEU A 228 -1.09 5.83 -20.40
CA LEU A 228 -0.58 6.56 -21.57
C LEU A 228 0.94 6.73 -21.48
N VAL A 229 1.48 7.12 -20.33
CA VAL A 229 2.94 7.23 -20.14
C VAL A 229 3.61 5.86 -20.24
N ALA A 230 2.98 4.78 -19.75
CA ALA A 230 3.53 3.45 -19.92
C ALA A 230 3.52 2.99 -21.39
N LEU A 231 2.50 3.36 -22.15
CA LEU A 231 2.36 2.98 -23.57
C LEU A 231 3.24 3.82 -24.51
N TYR A 232 3.41 5.11 -24.22
CA TYR A 232 4.12 6.09 -25.06
C TYR A 232 5.43 6.60 -24.45
N GLY A 233 5.81 6.11 -23.28
CA GLY A 233 7.08 6.40 -22.60
C GLY A 233 8.30 5.90 -23.38
N PRO A 234 9.50 5.88 -22.77
CA PRO A 234 10.77 5.73 -23.48
C PRO A 234 10.98 4.32 -24.06
N ALA A 235 10.22 3.96 -25.10
CA ALA A 235 10.52 2.92 -26.07
C ALA A 235 9.50 2.92 -27.23
N ARG A 236 9.43 4.02 -27.98
CA ARG A 236 9.14 3.98 -29.43
C ARG A 236 9.93 5.07 -30.18
N SER A 237 11.24 5.09 -29.97
CA SER A 237 12.20 5.71 -30.90
C SER A 237 13.02 4.60 -31.54
N GLY A 238 12.33 3.73 -32.26
CA GLY A 238 12.90 2.60 -33.01
C GLY A 238 11.96 2.30 -34.15
N SER A 239 12.00 3.14 -35.18
CA SER A 239 11.28 2.96 -36.43
C SER A 239 11.70 1.66 -37.12
N SER A 240 10.70 0.88 -37.51
CA SER A 240 10.62 0.08 -38.74
C SER A 240 11.76 -0.88 -39.10
N THR A 241 11.48 -2.16 -38.88
CA THR A 241 11.58 -3.21 -39.91
C THR A 241 10.42 -4.17 -39.65
N ALA A 242 9.27 -3.99 -40.29
CA ALA A 242 8.90 -4.82 -41.46
C ALA A 242 9.88 -5.98 -41.68
N GLY A 243 9.58 -7.12 -41.06
CA GLY A 243 10.35 -8.36 -41.17
C GLY A 243 9.38 -9.52 -41.31
N THR A 244 8.84 -9.64 -42.52
CA THR A 244 8.57 -10.90 -43.24
C THR A 244 7.82 -12.01 -42.49
N ILE A 245 6.59 -12.20 -42.95
CA ILE A 245 5.89 -13.49 -43.02
C ILE A 245 6.88 -14.53 -43.54
N CYS A 246 7.47 -15.33 -42.66
CA CYS A 246 8.06 -16.61 -43.02
C CYS A 246 7.05 -17.70 -42.68
N ALA A 247 6.18 -17.97 -43.65
CA ALA A 247 5.69 -19.32 -43.86
C ALA A 247 6.89 -20.21 -44.21
N ALA A 248 6.94 -21.40 -43.62
CA ALA A 248 7.39 -22.66 -44.23
C ALA A 248 7.69 -23.70 -43.14
N PRO A 249 7.73 -25.00 -43.48
CA PRO A 249 6.94 -25.74 -44.45
C PRO A 249 6.14 -26.90 -43.81
#